data_AF-A0AA39QEL2-F1
#
_entry.id   AF-A0AA39QEL2-F1
#
_cell.length_a   1.000
_cell.length_b   1.000
_cell.length_c   1.000
_cell.angle_alpha   90.00
_cell.angle_beta   90.00
_cell.angle_gamma   90.00
#
_symmetry.space_group_name_H-M   'P 1'
#
loop_
_entity.id
_entity.type
_entity.pdbx_description
1 polymer ?
#
loop_
_entity_poly.entity_id
_entity_poly.type
_entity_poly.pdbx_seq_one_letter_code
_entity_poly.pdbx_strand_id
1 'polypeptide(L)'
;MLQFDDLFARIEVDGDHLPEYRVEYSPGKKLVKCWIPSQAGKAFSVHWRHRNRQFPTSGRVHIDGLFAGSRLLEVPGRPTYRPSDVVSLNSTRTSATTARSLFFSSVELTVMRNNF
;
A
#
# COMPACT_ATOMS: atom_id res chain seq x y z
N MET A 1 11.63 -0.06 3.32
CA MET A 1 10.85 0.50 2.21
C MET A 1 11.13 -0.30 0.96
N LEU A 2 10.11 -0.98 0.42
CA LEU A 2 10.16 -1.68 -0.87
C LEU A 2 10.53 -0.73 -2.00
N GLN A 3 11.32 -1.22 -2.97
CA GLN A 3 11.78 -0.45 -4.13
C GLN A 3 11.64 -1.26 -5.41
N PHE A 4 11.20 -0.63 -6.50
CA PHE A 4 11.28 -1.12 -7.87
C PHE A 4 11.69 0.04 -8.77
N ASP A 5 12.90 0.02 -9.32
CA ASP A 5 13.52 1.16 -10.01
C ASP A 5 13.46 2.45 -9.15
N ASP A 6 12.80 3.51 -9.65
CA ASP A 6 12.61 4.81 -8.97
C ASP A 6 11.32 4.88 -8.13
N LEU A 7 10.56 3.79 -8.08
CA LEU A 7 9.32 3.66 -7.32
C LEU A 7 9.60 2.99 -5.98
N PHE A 8 9.04 3.56 -4.92
CA PHE A 8 9.16 3.05 -3.58
C PHE A 8 7.79 2.92 -2.93
N ALA A 9 7.60 1.89 -2.11
CA ALA A 9 6.38 1.66 -1.35
C ALA A 9 6.71 1.27 0.09
N ARG A 10 5.94 1.76 1.04
CA ARG A 10 6.03 1.35 2.44
C ARG A 10 4.68 1.34 3.12
N ILE A 11 4.59 0.57 4.20
CA ILE A 11 3.43 0.52 5.09
C ILE A 11 3.82 1.15 6.42
N GLU A 12 2.93 1.98 6.95
CA GLU A 12 3.08 2.59 8.27
C GLU A 12 1.91 2.25 9.17
N VAL A 13 2.18 2.01 10.46
CA VAL A 13 1.21 1.84 11.55
C VAL A 13 1.60 2.80 12.66
N ASP A 14 0.64 3.56 13.19
CA ASP A 14 0.88 4.54 14.27
C ASP A 14 1.99 5.58 13.96
N GLY A 15 2.27 5.82 12.66
CA GLY A 15 3.33 6.71 12.18
C GLY A 15 4.70 6.04 11.96
N ASP A 16 4.84 4.78 12.36
CA ASP A 16 6.08 4.02 12.25
C ASP A 16 6.10 3.13 11.01
N HIS A 17 7.23 3.12 10.32
CA HIS A 17 7.47 2.25 9.16
C HIS A 17 7.58 0.79 9.58
N LEU A 18 6.77 -0.07 8.96
CA LEU A 18 6.85 -1.51 9.20
C LEU A 18 7.99 -2.16 8.37
N PRO A 19 8.81 -3.03 8.98
CA PRO A 19 9.87 -3.73 8.26
C PRO A 19 9.30 -4.69 7.22
N GLU A 20 10.00 -4.80 6.09
CA GLU A 20 9.68 -5.75 5.02
C GLU A 20 10.55 -7.01 5.11
N TYR A 21 9.92 -8.18 5.04
CA TYR A 21 10.57 -9.49 5.15
C TYR A 21 10.41 -10.31 3.87
N ARG A 22 11.37 -11.20 3.61
CA ARG A 22 11.42 -12.09 2.43
C ARG A 22 11.05 -11.35 1.14
N VAL A 23 11.81 -10.30 0.83
CA VAL A 23 11.59 -9.51 -0.39
C VAL A 23 11.98 -10.34 -1.61
N GLU A 24 11.05 -10.51 -2.53
CA GLU A 24 11.22 -11.27 -3.77
C GLU A 24 11.05 -10.35 -4.98
N TYR A 25 12.03 -10.34 -5.87
CA TYR A 25 12.03 -9.55 -7.09
C TYR A 25 11.75 -10.41 -8.30
N SER A 26 10.82 -9.97 -9.14
CA SER A 26 10.50 -10.59 -10.43
C SER A 26 10.54 -9.54 -11.53
N PRO A 27 11.73 -9.20 -12.06
CA PRO A 27 11.90 -8.13 -13.06
C PRO A 27 11.06 -8.34 -14.32
N GLY A 28 11.00 -9.57 -14.84
CA GLY A 28 10.19 -9.92 -16.01
C GLY A 28 8.68 -9.72 -15.82
N LYS A 29 8.21 -9.70 -14.56
CA LYS A 29 6.80 -9.43 -14.20
C LYS A 29 6.58 -8.01 -13.67
N LYS A 30 7.64 -7.20 -13.58
CA LYS A 30 7.65 -5.89 -12.90
C LYS A 30 7.02 -5.93 -11.51
N LEU A 31 7.38 -6.96 -10.74
CA LEU A 31 6.75 -7.28 -9.46
C LEU A 31 7.80 -7.39 -8.36
N VAL A 32 7.48 -6.79 -7.21
CA VAL A 32 8.18 -7.04 -5.95
C VAL A 32 7.16 -7.51 -4.93
N LYS A 33 7.49 -8.58 -4.21
CA LYS A 33 6.66 -9.12 -3.11
C LYS A 33 7.45 -9.04 -1.81
N CYS A 34 6.75 -8.82 -0.71
CA CYS A 34 7.33 -8.94 0.63
C CYS A 34 6.24 -9.33 1.63
N TRP A 35 6.67 -9.65 2.84
CA TRP A 35 5.82 -9.81 4.00
C TRP A 35 6.04 -8.63 4.94
N ILE A 36 4.95 -8.20 5.59
CA ILE A 36 4.99 -7.19 6.65
C ILE A 36 4.35 -7.76 7.91
N PRO A 37 4.74 -7.30 9.10
CA PRO A 37 4.05 -7.69 10.32
C PRO A 37 2.63 -7.10 10.32
N SER A 38 1.63 -7.93 10.59
CA SER A 38 0.23 -7.51 10.67
C SER A 38 -0.33 -7.85 12.06
N GLN A 39 -0.80 -6.83 12.77
CA GLN A 39 -1.52 -7.01 14.04
C GLN A 39 -2.99 -6.64 13.82
N ALA A 40 -3.89 -7.58 14.08
CA ALA A 40 -5.33 -7.37 13.91
C ALA A 40 -5.82 -6.14 14.68
N GLY A 41 -6.71 -5.36 14.06
CA GLY A 41 -7.27 -4.14 14.63
C GLY A 41 -6.39 -2.90 14.54
N LYS A 42 -5.12 -3.01 14.12
CA LYS A 42 -4.27 -1.84 13.85
C LYS A 42 -4.59 -1.21 12.50
N ALA A 43 -4.74 0.11 12.50
CA ALA A 43 -4.88 0.88 11.28
C ALA A 43 -3.51 1.00 10.60
N PHE A 44 -3.50 0.96 9.26
CA PHE A 44 -2.28 1.15 8.49
C PHE A 44 -2.48 2.16 7.37
N SER A 45 -1.37 2.69 6.87
CA SER A 45 -1.35 3.54 5.69
C SER A 45 -0.31 3.05 4.68
N VAL A 46 -0.65 3.18 3.41
CA VAL A 46 0.23 2.84 2.29
C VAL A 46 0.83 4.14 1.76
N HIS A 47 2.15 4.19 1.65
CA HIS A 47 2.88 5.34 1.12
C HIS A 47 3.63 4.93 -0.12
N TRP A 48 3.51 5.74 -1.18
CA TRP A 48 4.33 5.61 -2.38
C TRP A 48 5.19 6.83 -2.53
N ARG A 49 6.42 6.61 -2.99
CA ARG A 49 7.34 7.66 -3.42
C ARG A 49 7.77 7.38 -4.84
N HIS A 50 7.79 8.41 -5.68
CA HIS A 50 8.37 8.33 -7.01
C HIS A 50 9.39 9.44 -7.19
N ARG A 51 10.68 9.06 -7.26
CA ARG A 51 11.77 10.05 -7.39
C ARG A 51 11.76 10.72 -8.77
N ASN A 52 11.45 9.95 -9.82
CA ASN A 52 11.51 10.40 -11.20
C ASN A 52 10.11 10.73 -11.77
N ARG A 53 9.61 11.93 -11.50
CA ARG A 53 8.27 12.36 -11.92
C ARG A 53 8.21 12.90 -13.37
N GLN A 54 8.77 12.15 -14.32
CA GLN A 54 8.59 12.44 -15.75
C GLN A 54 7.18 12.13 -16.24
N PHE A 55 6.50 11.17 -15.60
CA PHE A 55 5.14 10.76 -15.93
C PHE A 55 4.25 10.70 -14.67
N PRO A 56 2.95 10.99 -14.79
CA PRO A 56 2.02 10.83 -13.69
C PRO A 56 1.99 9.38 -13.23
N THR A 57 2.01 9.15 -11.92
CA THR A 57 2.08 7.81 -11.33
C THR A 57 0.93 7.60 -10.37
N SER A 58 0.20 6.50 -10.51
CA SER A 58 -0.89 6.16 -9.60
C SER A 58 -0.51 4.97 -8.71
N GLY A 59 -0.57 5.18 -7.39
CA GLY A 59 -0.55 4.09 -6.41
C GLY A 59 -1.97 3.58 -6.21
N ARG A 60 -2.21 2.29 -6.45
CA ARG A 60 -3.52 1.62 -6.27
C ARG A 60 -3.40 0.54 -5.20
N VAL A 61 -4.35 0.51 -4.28
CA VAL A 61 -4.38 -0.49 -3.20
C VAL A 61 -5.51 -1.45 -3.45
N HIS A 62 -5.17 -2.73 -3.37
CA HIS A 62 -6.13 -3.82 -3.27
C HIS A 62 -5.87 -4.56 -1.96
N ILE A 63 -6.94 -4.81 -1.20
CA ILE A 63 -6.91 -5.56 0.07
C ILE A 63 -7.82 -6.76 -0.14
N ASP A 64 -7.31 -7.96 0.11
CA ASP A 64 -8.05 -9.22 -0.06
C ASP A 64 -8.72 -9.34 -1.45
N GLY A 65 -8.04 -8.82 -2.49
CA GLY A 65 -8.53 -8.80 -3.87
C GLY A 65 -9.49 -7.65 -4.23
N LEU A 66 -9.95 -6.86 -3.25
CA LEU A 66 -10.89 -5.75 -3.47
C LEU A 66 -10.17 -4.41 -3.56
N PHE A 67 -10.58 -3.55 -4.49
CA PHE A 67 -10.04 -2.21 -4.64
C PHE A 67 -10.38 -1.32 -3.43
N ALA A 68 -9.37 -0.82 -2.74
CA ALA A 68 -9.52 0.03 -1.55
C ALA A 68 -9.32 1.52 -1.85
N GLY A 69 -8.66 1.86 -2.95
CA GLY A 69 -8.46 3.25 -3.35
C GLY A 69 -7.16 3.50 -4.09
N SER A 70 -6.95 4.76 -4.45
CA SER A 70 -5.75 5.19 -5.16
C SER A 70 -5.32 6.60 -4.80
N ARG A 71 -4.06 6.91 -5.14
CA ARG A 71 -3.49 8.26 -5.09
C ARG A 71 -2.70 8.53 -6.36
N LEU A 72 -2.69 9.80 -6.78
CA LEU A 72 -1.96 10.27 -7.95
C LEU A 72 -0.76 11.11 -7.49
N LEU A 73 0.43 10.70 -7.91
CA LEU A 73 1.64 11.52 -7.96
C LEU A 73 1.68 12.18 -9.33
N GLU A 74 1.36 13.46 -9.35
CA GLU A 74 1.27 14.25 -10.57
C GLU A 74 2.63 14.87 -10.96
N VAL A 75 2.78 15.20 -12.25
CA VAL A 75 3.98 15.88 -12.78
C VAL A 75 3.92 17.41 -12.61
N PRO A 76 5.07 18.11 -12.54
CA PRO A 76 5.10 19.57 -12.51
C PRO A 76 4.29 20.22 -13.65
N GLY A 77 3.65 21.36 -13.35
CA GLY A 77 2.86 22.12 -14.33
C GLY A 77 1.41 21.65 -14.52
N ARG A 78 0.97 20.59 -13.84
CA ARG A 78 -0.44 20.16 -13.81
C ARG A 78 -1.21 20.76 -12.63
N PRO A 79 -2.54 20.95 -12.73
CA PRO A 79 -3.34 21.57 -11.66
C PRO A 79 -3.29 20.82 -10.32
N THR A 80 -3.13 19.51 -10.36
CA THR A 80 -3.11 18.59 -9.21
C THR A 80 -1.69 18.36 -8.67
N TYR A 81 -0.68 19.05 -9.21
CA TYR A 81 0.72 18.91 -8.81
C TYR A 81 0.93 19.27 -7.35
N ARG A 82 1.70 18.44 -6.65
CA ARG A 82 2.20 18.70 -5.31
C ARG A 82 3.73 18.58 -5.32
N PRO A 83 4.48 19.49 -4.66
CA PRO A 83 5.94 19.39 -4.60
C PRO A 83 6.45 18.08 -3.98
N SER A 84 5.72 17.54 -3.01
CA SER A 84 6.02 16.24 -2.38
C SER A 84 6.14 15.12 -3.42
N ASP A 85 7.22 14.35 -3.35
CA ASP A 85 7.41 13.12 -4.12
C ASP A 85 6.76 11.89 -3.45
N VAL A 86 6.10 12.10 -2.30
CA VAL A 86 5.38 11.08 -1.52
C VAL A 86 3.87 11.35 -1.54
N VAL A 87 3.07 10.30 -1.70
CA VAL A 87 1.62 10.30 -1.45
C VAL A 87 1.22 9.10 -0.60
N SER A 88 0.12 9.23 0.14
CA SER A 88 -0.37 8.19 1.03
C SER A 88 -1.88 7.94 0.96
N LEU A 89 -2.26 6.70 1.22
CA LEU A 89 -3.63 6.24 1.36
C LEU A 89 -3.78 5.53 2.71
N ASN A 90 -4.69 6.02 3.55
CA ASN A 90 -4.97 5.48 4.88
C ASN A 90 -6.44 5.06 5.07
N SER A 91 -7.27 5.26 4.05
CA SER A 91 -8.71 5.01 4.12
C SER A 91 -9.31 4.71 2.76
N THR A 92 -10.40 3.95 2.77
CA THR A 92 -11.28 3.71 1.62
C THR A 92 -12.57 4.48 1.80
N ARG A 93 -13.11 5.07 0.71
CA ARG A 93 -14.42 5.72 0.77
C ARG A 93 -15.51 4.67 0.81
N THR A 94 -16.40 4.78 1.78
CA THR A 94 -17.57 3.90 1.91
C THR A 94 -18.85 4.56 1.41
N SER A 95 -18.85 5.89 1.27
CA SER A 95 -19.92 6.64 0.60
C SER A 95 -19.41 7.99 0.06
N ALA A 96 -20.35 8.84 -0.37
CA ALA A 96 -20.05 10.22 -0.75
C ALA A 96 -19.32 10.98 0.36
N THR A 97 -19.76 10.80 1.62
CA THR A 97 -19.36 11.60 2.79
C THR A 97 -18.64 10.80 3.88
N THR A 98 -18.54 9.47 3.73
CA THR A 98 -17.91 8.61 4.74
C THR A 98 -16.73 7.82 4.16
N ALA A 99 -15.73 7.60 5.01
CA ALA A 99 -14.56 6.78 4.73
C ALA A 99 -14.24 5.90 5.94
N ARG A 100 -13.60 4.77 5.68
CA ARG A 100 -13.13 3.82 6.70
C ARG A 100 -11.63 3.67 6.57
N SER A 101 -10.90 3.74 7.69
CA SER A 101 -9.46 3.49 7.69
C SER A 101 -9.14 2.06 7.24
N LEU A 102 -7.95 1.86 6.67
CA LEU A 102 -7.46 0.53 6.35
C LEU A 102 -7.01 -0.15 7.63
N PHE A 103 -7.48 -1.37 7.89
CA PHE A 103 -7.17 -2.14 9.10
C PHE A 103 -6.71 -3.54 8.74
N PHE A 104 -5.77 -4.09 9.50
CA PHE A 104 -5.52 -5.52 9.48
C PHE A 104 -6.71 -6.25 10.11
N SER A 105 -7.35 -7.14 9.36
CA SER A 105 -8.43 -7.99 9.84
C SER A 105 -7.88 -9.10 10.74
N SER A 106 -8.74 -9.61 11.63
CA SER A 106 -8.47 -10.89 12.28
C SER A 106 -8.58 -12.00 11.24
N VAL A 107 -7.61 -12.89 11.18
CA VAL A 107 -7.64 -14.08 10.34
C VAL A 107 -8.00 -15.27 11.22
N GLU A 108 -9.21 -15.80 11.05
CA GLU A 108 -9.56 -17.08 11.65
C GLU A 108 -9.04 -18.20 10.76
N LEU A 109 -7.99 -18.88 11.21
CA LEU A 109 -7.48 -20.06 10.53
C LEU A 109 -8.42 -21.21 10.83
N THR A 110 -9.14 -21.68 9.81
CA THR A 110 -9.90 -22.94 9.93
C THR A 110 -8.88 -24.07 10.02
N VAL A 111 -8.62 -24.58 11.22
CA VAL A 111 -7.82 -25.78 11.40
C VAL A 111 -8.67 -26.94 10.87
N MET A 112 -8.32 -27.46 9.70
CA MET A 112 -8.78 -28.79 9.28
C MET A 112 -8.28 -29.78 10.33
N ARG A 113 -9.17 -30.20 11.24
CA ARG A 113 -8.89 -31.31 12.15
C ARG A 113 -8.66 -32.56 11.29
N ASN A 114 -7.39 -32.93 11.09
CA ASN A 114 -7.06 -34.28 10.68
C ASN A 114 -7.36 -35.20 11.87
N ASN A 115 -8.51 -35.87 11.82
CA ASN A 115 -8.75 -37.04 12.63
C ASN A 115 -7.99 -38.21 11.99
N PHE A 116 -6.94 -38.69 12.65
CA PHE A 116 -6.38 -40.03 12.47
C PHE A 116 -6.35 -40.72 13.83
#